data_AF-A0A2E9JXC5-F1
#
_entry.id   AF-A0A2E9JXC5-F1
#
_cell.length_a   1.000
_cell.length_b   1.000
_cell.length_c   1.000
_cell.angle_alpha   90.00
_cell.angle_beta   90.00
_cell.angle_gamma   90.00
#
_symmetry.space_group_name_H-M   'P 1'
#
loop_
_entity.id
_entity.type
_entity.pdbx_description
1 polymer ?
#
loop_
_entity_poly.entity_id
_entity_poly.type
_entity_poly.pdbx_seq_one_letter_code
_entity_poly.pdbx_strand_id
1 'polypeptide(L)'
;MPVLKSLASWPAINTQPPALMAGLYGITGFGTPASNPGHTASGFARTLCSVIRFSYLVTGIGGLKYCLSYAKLNWASTPTGDSGMANFGTANFGTVGMDWQQRINWERLRTYRLERARERMKAHGLSAMLLMYDENVRYVTGTMTPGWNRLKPGLRYAMLCGDDPPVLFEQGDVGIQIERHSPWLPKENVRWSYAWIKGAAGAAAAQQVKKFTNAVLQEMKKSNVAGEKLGVDFIDINMLEAFKDAGIDWTDGMTAMMEARAIKNVDEQECLRIVGAIGDAAHWECMKFLEPGRTENQVTAHIMEFLYGFAGMEDVEDVIVSSGPNTWPNWRNFSDRIIQPGEIVFMDLAALTWNGYKSCYYRTYCVGKEPSQEQKDIYATALKWLYDSIRAVKVGATTREIASQWPSAKEAWGYEEEDQGAANLWGHGLGLAQYDQPVISRIWSLDHPVEIKAGMVFALETQHGKQFEWGVRIEEMLIVHDDDIEIISNFPVEQITVVDPLPGYRSSNTGKS
;
A
#
# COMPACT_ATOMS: atom_id res chain seq x y z
N MET A 1 14.52 -6.35 60.43
CA MET A 1 14.29 -5.02 61.02
C MET A 1 13.31 -4.27 60.12
N PRO A 2 12.10 -3.95 60.61
CA PRO A 2 11.10 -3.14 59.91
C PRO A 2 11.36 -1.65 60.16
N VAL A 3 10.70 -0.76 59.41
CA VAL A 3 10.01 0.45 59.92
C VAL A 3 9.43 1.26 58.73
N LEU A 4 8.10 1.35 58.72
CA LEU A 4 7.25 2.36 58.09
C LEU A 4 7.30 3.68 58.88
N LYS A 5 7.22 4.83 58.19
CA LYS A 5 6.49 6.09 58.51
C LYS A 5 7.09 7.25 57.69
N SER A 6 6.43 7.78 56.67
CA SER A 6 5.31 8.76 56.64
C SER A 6 5.72 10.22 56.92
N LEU A 7 5.38 11.12 55.98
CA LEU A 7 4.85 12.50 56.10
C LEU A 7 5.11 13.21 54.74
N ALA A 8 4.17 13.29 53.79
CA ALA A 8 3.01 14.18 53.68
C ALA A 8 3.35 15.70 53.64
N SER A 9 3.05 16.40 52.52
CA SER A 9 1.94 17.38 52.42
C SER A 9 2.06 18.44 51.27
N TRP A 10 0.88 18.83 50.71
CA TRP A 10 0.48 20.02 49.88
C TRP A 10 0.54 19.96 48.32
N PRO A 11 -0.37 20.65 47.59
CA PRO A 11 -1.84 20.54 47.58
C PRO A 11 -2.42 20.36 46.14
N ALA A 12 -3.64 19.84 46.04
CA ALA A 12 -4.38 19.69 44.79
C ALA A 12 -5.14 20.97 44.40
N ILE A 13 -5.07 21.35 43.11
CA ILE A 13 -5.92 22.37 42.50
C ILE A 13 -7.13 21.69 41.84
N ASN A 14 -8.26 22.33 42.07
CA ASN A 14 -9.64 21.86 41.91
C ASN A 14 -10.26 22.57 40.70
N THR A 15 -10.83 21.85 39.73
CA THR A 15 -11.89 22.39 38.85
C THR A 15 -12.91 21.32 38.54
N GLN A 16 -14.17 21.56 38.94
CA GLN A 16 -15.35 20.73 38.65
C GLN A 16 -15.91 21.06 37.25
N PRO A 17 -16.57 20.10 36.58
CA PRO A 17 -17.61 20.38 35.59
C PRO A 17 -19.02 20.28 36.22
N PRO A 18 -20.03 21.03 35.75
CA PRO A 18 -21.38 20.93 36.27
C PRO A 18 -22.14 19.73 35.68
N ALA A 19 -22.87 19.05 36.56
CA ALA A 19 -23.79 17.96 36.31
C ALA A 19 -25.23 18.44 36.08
N LEU A 20 -26.01 17.67 35.32
CA LEU A 20 -27.46 17.40 35.47
C LEU A 20 -27.85 16.37 34.39
N MET A 21 -27.85 15.04 34.61
CA MET A 21 -28.73 14.17 35.41
C MET A 21 -30.23 14.19 35.04
N ALA A 22 -30.66 13.13 34.33
CA ALA A 22 -31.80 12.24 34.59
C ALA A 22 -32.01 11.41 33.30
N GLY A 23 -31.78 10.08 33.22
CA GLY A 23 -32.32 9.00 34.04
C GLY A 23 -33.73 8.67 33.54
N LEU A 24 -34.18 7.45 33.25
CA LEU A 24 -33.66 6.08 33.38
C LEU A 24 -34.79 5.15 32.84
N TYR A 25 -34.46 3.90 32.50
CA TYR A 25 -35.36 2.76 32.16
C TYR A 25 -36.01 2.79 30.76
N GLY A 26 -36.07 1.73 29.96
CA GLY A 26 -35.73 0.32 30.18
C GLY A 26 -36.79 -0.58 29.50
N ILE A 27 -36.31 -1.56 28.73
CA ILE A 27 -36.86 -2.92 28.58
C ILE A 27 -38.02 -3.13 27.56
N THR A 28 -37.69 -3.93 26.53
CA THR A 28 -38.53 -4.88 25.72
C THR A 28 -39.68 -4.29 24.90
N GLY A 29 -40.04 -4.76 23.72
CA GLY A 29 -39.77 -6.01 23.00
C GLY A 29 -41.02 -6.31 22.16
N PHE A 30 -40.82 -6.93 20.99
CA PHE A 30 -41.80 -7.61 20.14
C PHE A 30 -42.91 -6.80 19.44
N GLY A 31 -43.07 -7.10 18.15
CA GLY A 31 -44.39 -7.11 17.50
C GLY A 31 -44.52 -6.34 16.19
N THR A 32 -44.05 -6.91 15.08
CA THR A 32 -44.85 -6.90 13.83
C THR A 32 -46.14 -7.72 14.06
N PRO A 33 -47.27 -7.55 13.35
CA PRO A 33 -47.34 -7.14 11.95
C PRO A 33 -48.59 -6.32 11.49
N ALA A 34 -48.49 -5.86 10.25
CA ALA A 34 -49.50 -5.86 9.17
C ALA A 34 -50.93 -5.31 9.36
N SER A 35 -51.38 -4.75 8.22
CA SER A 35 -52.76 -4.74 7.72
C SER A 35 -53.66 -3.65 8.33
N ASN A 36 -54.52 -2.92 7.62
CA ASN A 36 -54.80 -2.71 6.20
C ASN A 36 -55.73 -1.46 6.16
N PRO A 37 -56.55 -1.15 5.14
CA PRO A 37 -56.50 0.14 4.48
C PRO A 37 -57.78 0.97 4.63
N GLY A 38 -57.76 2.18 4.07
CA GLY A 38 -58.91 2.73 3.36
C GLY A 38 -59.87 3.59 4.18
N HIS A 39 -59.94 4.87 3.78
CA HIS A 39 -61.13 5.61 3.34
C HIS A 39 -60.99 7.07 3.79
N THR A 40 -60.62 8.00 2.89
CA THR A 40 -61.40 8.73 1.86
C THR A 40 -61.59 10.18 2.28
N ALA A 41 -61.24 11.07 1.34
CA ALA A 41 -61.84 12.39 1.07
C ALA A 41 -61.73 13.44 2.21
N SER A 42 -61.42 14.70 1.99
CA SER A 42 -61.21 15.51 0.79
C SER A 42 -60.88 16.91 1.32
N GLY A 43 -59.96 17.63 0.70
CA GLY A 43 -59.78 19.04 1.01
C GLY A 43 -58.54 19.64 0.35
N PHE A 44 -58.73 20.14 -0.87
CA PHE A 44 -58.11 21.33 -1.49
C PHE A 44 -56.59 21.59 -1.24
N ALA A 45 -55.75 21.93 -2.21
CA ALA A 45 -55.84 22.12 -3.65
C ALA A 45 -54.43 22.44 -4.17
N ARG A 46 -54.20 22.16 -5.45
CA ARG A 46 -53.18 22.68 -6.39
C ARG A 46 -51.77 22.06 -6.31
N THR A 47 -51.26 21.24 -7.26
CA THR A 47 -51.18 21.34 -8.75
C THR A 47 -50.19 22.46 -9.15
N LEU A 48 -49.13 22.27 -9.94
CA LEU A 48 -48.68 21.15 -10.78
C LEU A 48 -47.24 21.41 -11.29
N CYS A 49 -46.56 20.31 -11.61
CA CYS A 49 -45.73 20.03 -12.80
C CYS A 49 -44.61 20.98 -13.28
N SER A 50 -43.40 20.44 -13.12
CA SER A 50 -42.48 20.02 -14.18
C SER A 50 -42.90 20.24 -15.66
N VAL A 51 -41.98 20.84 -16.42
CA VAL A 51 -41.88 20.67 -17.88
C VAL A 51 -40.42 20.39 -18.25
N ILE A 52 -40.23 19.24 -18.88
CA ILE A 52 -39.03 18.79 -19.60
C ILE A 52 -38.88 19.65 -20.87
N ARG A 53 -37.66 20.11 -21.20
CA ARG A 53 -37.34 20.63 -22.54
C ARG A 53 -36.07 19.98 -23.09
N PHE A 54 -36.27 19.21 -24.15
CA PHE A 54 -35.29 18.91 -25.19
C PHE A 54 -35.16 20.12 -26.11
N SER A 55 -33.96 20.43 -26.59
CA SER A 55 -33.75 21.24 -27.80
C SER A 55 -32.43 20.87 -28.46
N TYR A 56 -32.52 20.33 -29.68
CA TYR A 56 -31.46 20.33 -30.68
C TYR A 56 -31.55 21.64 -31.47
N LEU A 57 -30.41 22.28 -31.75
CA LEU A 57 -30.26 23.14 -32.94
C LEU A 57 -28.80 23.14 -33.40
N VAL A 58 -28.59 22.78 -34.67
CA VAL A 58 -27.34 22.87 -35.42
C VAL A 58 -27.39 24.12 -36.28
N THR A 59 -26.29 24.90 -36.32
CA THR A 59 -25.62 25.51 -37.50
C THR A 59 -24.91 26.81 -37.12
N GLY A 60 -23.67 27.00 -37.57
CA GLY A 60 -23.03 28.33 -37.56
C GLY A 60 -21.50 28.34 -37.44
N ILE A 61 -20.84 28.11 -38.58
CA ILE A 61 -19.42 28.29 -38.91
C ILE A 61 -18.76 29.53 -38.25
N GLY A 62 -17.58 29.37 -37.65
CA GLY A 62 -16.76 30.50 -37.22
C GLY A 62 -15.44 30.15 -36.52
N GLY A 63 -14.37 29.96 -37.30
CA GLY A 63 -13.00 30.36 -36.93
C GLY A 63 -12.25 29.53 -35.89
N LEU A 64 -11.61 28.44 -36.33
CA LEU A 64 -10.45 27.86 -35.65
C LEU A 64 -9.29 28.88 -35.62
N LYS A 65 -8.91 29.33 -34.42
CA LYS A 65 -7.53 29.75 -34.10
C LYS A 65 -7.15 29.11 -32.78
N TYR A 66 -6.64 27.88 -32.85
CA TYR A 66 -5.92 27.27 -31.74
C TYR A 66 -4.58 27.97 -31.59
N CYS A 67 -4.42 28.75 -30.51
CA CYS A 67 -3.11 29.18 -30.04
C CYS A 67 -2.50 28.00 -29.26
N LEU A 68 -1.84 27.10 -30.01
CA LEU A 68 -0.90 26.13 -29.44
C LEU A 68 0.35 26.89 -29.01
N SER A 69 0.40 27.24 -27.73
CA SER A 69 1.60 27.67 -27.03
C SER A 69 1.80 26.74 -25.84
N TYR A 70 1.94 25.44 -26.10
CA TYR A 70 2.64 24.59 -25.15
C TYR A 70 4.12 24.94 -25.26
N ALA A 71 4.67 25.37 -24.12
CA ALA A 71 6.11 25.47 -23.96
C ALA A 71 6.74 24.17 -24.47
N LYS A 72 7.66 24.31 -25.43
CA LYS A 72 8.58 23.25 -25.79
C LYS A 72 9.39 22.90 -24.55
N LEU A 73 8.91 21.97 -23.74
CA LEU A 73 9.80 21.05 -23.05
C LEU A 73 10.54 20.36 -24.19
N ASN A 74 11.78 20.78 -24.44
CA ASN A 74 12.67 20.09 -25.35
C ASN A 74 12.88 18.69 -24.77
N TRP A 75 12.03 17.75 -25.17
CA TRP A 75 12.30 16.32 -25.08
C TRP A 75 13.33 15.99 -26.15
N ALA A 76 14.52 16.57 -26.02
CA ALA A 76 15.68 16.04 -26.70
C ALA A 76 15.92 14.70 -26.03
N SER A 77 15.57 13.62 -26.71
CA SER A 77 16.31 12.38 -26.59
C SER A 77 17.78 12.74 -26.77
N THR A 78 18.49 12.93 -25.67
CA THR A 78 19.91 13.16 -25.71
C THR A 78 20.57 11.91 -26.29
N PRO A 79 21.57 12.07 -27.16
CA PRO A 79 22.20 10.94 -27.84
C PRO A 79 22.83 10.03 -26.80
N THR A 80 22.59 8.73 -26.95
CA THR A 80 23.16 7.64 -26.17
C THR A 80 24.69 7.71 -26.20
N GLY A 81 25.25 8.40 -25.22
CA GLY A 81 26.65 8.30 -24.84
C GLY A 81 26.78 7.29 -23.71
N ASP A 82 26.98 6.02 -24.08
CA ASP A 82 27.74 5.00 -23.36
C ASP A 82 27.69 5.03 -21.81
N SER A 83 26.49 4.90 -21.24
CA SER A 83 26.31 4.53 -19.84
C SER A 83 25.16 3.53 -19.76
N GLY A 84 25.41 2.36 -19.18
CA GLY A 84 24.42 1.28 -19.01
C GLY A 84 23.29 1.67 -18.06
N MET A 85 22.43 2.60 -18.50
CA MET A 85 21.20 2.96 -17.80
C MET A 85 20.14 1.89 -18.04
N ALA A 86 19.39 1.60 -16.98
CA ALA A 86 18.26 0.69 -16.97
C ALA A 86 17.25 1.02 -18.10
N ASN A 87 16.60 0.00 -18.64
CA ASN A 87 15.52 0.20 -19.60
C ASN A 87 14.29 0.77 -18.88
N PHE A 88 13.62 1.74 -19.47
CA PHE A 88 12.34 2.26 -18.95
C PHE A 88 11.19 1.41 -19.47
N GLY A 89 10.40 0.88 -18.54
CA GLY A 89 9.27 0.01 -18.76
C GLY A 89 7.94 0.76 -18.73
N THR A 90 7.01 0.37 -19.60
CA THR A 90 5.65 0.92 -19.63
C THR A 90 4.63 -0.20 -19.56
N ALA A 91 3.48 0.06 -18.92
CA ALA A 91 2.34 -0.85 -18.99
C ALA A 91 2.00 -1.16 -20.46
N ASN A 92 1.86 -2.44 -20.79
CA ASN A 92 1.71 -2.92 -22.15
C ASN A 92 0.26 -2.77 -22.68
N PHE A 93 -0.71 -2.63 -21.78
CA PHE A 93 -2.12 -2.50 -22.13
C PHE A 93 -2.94 -1.77 -21.06
N GLY A 94 -4.16 -1.36 -21.42
CA GLY A 94 -5.10 -0.71 -20.50
C GLY A 94 -5.71 -1.66 -19.46
N THR A 95 -6.45 -1.11 -18.50
CA THR A 95 -7.01 -1.85 -17.35
C THR A 95 -8.32 -2.57 -17.63
N VAL A 96 -9.04 -2.22 -18.71
CA VAL A 96 -10.36 -2.78 -19.04
C VAL A 96 -10.23 -4.02 -19.92
N GLY A 97 -10.87 -5.14 -19.60
CA GLY A 97 -10.86 -6.34 -20.46
C GLY A 97 -11.31 -6.05 -21.91
N MET A 98 -10.67 -6.68 -22.89
CA MET A 98 -11.05 -6.63 -24.31
C MET A 98 -11.14 -8.07 -24.85
N ASP A 99 -12.09 -8.33 -25.73
CA ASP A 99 -12.32 -9.65 -26.34
C ASP A 99 -11.30 -10.01 -27.43
N TRP A 100 -10.54 -9.03 -27.94
CA TRP A 100 -9.55 -9.21 -29.02
C TRP A 100 -8.08 -9.14 -28.54
N GLN A 101 -7.84 -8.92 -27.25
CA GLN A 101 -6.48 -8.79 -26.70
C GLN A 101 -6.35 -9.58 -25.39
N GLN A 102 -5.48 -10.60 -25.40
CA GLN A 102 -5.08 -11.25 -24.16
C GLN A 102 -4.23 -10.29 -23.33
N ARG A 103 -4.79 -9.87 -22.19
CA ARG A 103 -4.12 -9.03 -21.17
C ARG A 103 -3.61 -9.93 -20.04
N ILE A 104 -3.54 -9.40 -18.81
CA ILE A 104 -3.25 -10.19 -17.61
C ILE A 104 -4.07 -11.48 -17.62
N ASN A 105 -3.39 -12.62 -17.59
CA ASN A 105 -4.04 -13.90 -17.45
C ASN A 105 -4.17 -14.24 -15.96
N TRP A 106 -5.33 -13.89 -15.40
CA TRP A 106 -5.61 -14.09 -13.98
C TRP A 106 -5.58 -15.56 -13.53
N GLU A 107 -5.87 -16.50 -14.43
CA GLU A 107 -5.79 -17.93 -14.13
C GLU A 107 -4.33 -18.38 -14.00
N ARG A 108 -3.49 -18.08 -15.00
CA ARG A 108 -2.05 -18.35 -14.96
C ARG A 108 -1.38 -17.72 -13.73
N LEU A 109 -1.76 -16.49 -13.41
CA LEU A 109 -1.33 -15.78 -12.21
C LEU A 109 -1.71 -16.55 -10.93
N ARG A 110 -2.99 -16.91 -10.74
CA ARG A 110 -3.42 -17.63 -9.53
C ARG A 110 -2.75 -19.00 -9.41
N THR A 111 -2.65 -19.75 -10.50
CA THR A 111 -1.98 -21.05 -10.52
C THR A 111 -0.50 -20.91 -10.17
N TYR A 112 0.21 -19.95 -10.77
CA TYR A 112 1.62 -19.70 -10.46
C TYR A 112 1.83 -19.44 -8.96
N ARG A 113 1.03 -18.55 -8.37
CA ARG A 113 1.14 -18.21 -6.95
C ARG A 113 0.92 -19.41 -6.04
N LEU A 114 -0.13 -20.17 -6.29
CA LEU A 114 -0.46 -21.35 -5.49
C LEU A 114 0.65 -22.40 -5.55
N GLU A 115 1.15 -22.70 -6.76
CA GLU A 115 2.25 -23.66 -6.93
C GLU A 115 3.55 -23.17 -6.31
N ARG A 116 3.84 -21.87 -6.42
CA ARG A 116 5.02 -21.27 -5.81
C ARG A 116 4.97 -21.33 -4.27
N ALA A 117 3.81 -21.09 -3.67
CA ALA A 117 3.60 -21.26 -2.23
C ALA A 117 3.80 -22.73 -1.79
N ARG A 118 3.27 -23.69 -2.55
CA ARG A 118 3.47 -25.13 -2.30
C ARG A 118 4.93 -25.54 -2.41
N GLU A 119 5.62 -25.05 -3.43
CA GLU A 119 7.05 -25.32 -3.65
C GLU A 119 7.88 -24.85 -2.46
N ARG A 120 7.66 -23.62 -1.98
CA ARG A 120 8.38 -23.08 -0.83
C ARG A 120 7.99 -23.75 0.48
N MET A 121 6.71 -24.07 0.67
CA MET A 121 6.24 -24.86 1.81
C MET A 121 7.01 -26.19 1.92
N LYS A 122 7.10 -26.94 0.80
CA LYS A 122 7.86 -28.21 0.74
C LYS A 122 9.36 -28.01 0.97
N ALA A 123 9.95 -26.96 0.39
CA ALA A 123 11.36 -26.63 0.56
C ALA A 123 11.76 -26.34 2.03
N HIS A 124 10.82 -25.83 2.82
CA HIS A 124 10.98 -25.58 4.25
C HIS A 124 10.55 -26.76 5.14
N GLY A 125 10.27 -27.93 4.55
CA GLY A 125 9.89 -29.13 5.30
C GLY A 125 8.53 -29.02 6.00
N LEU A 126 7.63 -28.20 5.45
CA LEU A 126 6.28 -27.98 5.97
C LEU A 126 5.29 -28.82 5.16
N SER A 127 4.32 -29.42 5.85
CA SER A 127 3.24 -30.20 5.21
C SER A 127 1.93 -29.41 5.13
N ALA A 128 1.82 -28.34 5.92
CA ALA A 128 0.73 -27.38 5.86
C ALA A 128 1.21 -25.97 6.23
N MET A 129 0.50 -24.95 5.76
CA MET A 129 0.64 -23.57 6.22
C MET A 129 -0.71 -23.00 6.66
N LEU A 130 -0.70 -22.35 7.82
CA LEU A 130 -1.74 -21.47 8.30
C LEU A 130 -1.33 -20.03 7.99
N LEU A 131 -2.14 -19.37 7.16
CA LEU A 131 -1.89 -18.02 6.66
C LEU A 131 -2.93 -17.05 7.22
N MET A 132 -2.48 -16.01 7.90
CA MET A 132 -3.32 -14.98 8.52
C MET A 132 -2.98 -13.57 8.04
N TYR A 133 -1.78 -13.34 7.49
CA TYR A 133 -1.49 -12.09 6.78
C TYR A 133 -2.31 -12.02 5.48
N ASP A 134 -2.94 -10.88 5.23
CA ASP A 134 -3.93 -10.75 4.15
C ASP A 134 -3.29 -10.94 2.78
N GLU A 135 -2.05 -10.48 2.60
CA GLU A 135 -1.27 -10.68 1.39
C GLU A 135 -0.96 -12.15 1.12
N ASN A 136 -0.71 -12.95 2.16
CA ASN A 136 -0.46 -14.39 2.03
C ASN A 136 -1.76 -15.14 1.74
N VAL A 137 -2.86 -14.77 2.41
CA VAL A 137 -4.19 -15.30 2.12
C VAL A 137 -4.60 -14.96 0.68
N ARG A 138 -4.42 -13.71 0.23
CA ARG A 138 -4.68 -13.28 -1.15
C ARG A 138 -3.80 -14.02 -2.14
N TYR A 139 -2.52 -14.25 -1.81
CA TYR A 139 -1.58 -14.95 -2.68
C TYR A 139 -2.05 -16.38 -3.00
N VAL A 140 -2.43 -17.16 -1.98
CA VAL A 140 -2.84 -18.55 -2.19
C VAL A 140 -4.30 -18.72 -2.62
N THR A 141 -5.19 -17.83 -2.21
CA THR A 141 -6.64 -17.98 -2.49
C THR A 141 -7.13 -17.13 -3.66
N GLY A 142 -6.43 -16.05 -4.02
CA GLY A 142 -6.91 -15.07 -4.98
C GLY A 142 -8.11 -14.24 -4.51
N THR A 143 -8.45 -14.25 -3.20
CA THR A 143 -9.65 -13.59 -2.66
C THR A 143 -9.32 -12.36 -1.81
N MET A 144 -10.26 -11.42 -1.68
CA MET A 144 -10.09 -10.15 -0.97
C MET A 144 -11.03 -10.06 0.25
N THR A 145 -10.63 -9.30 1.26
CA THR A 145 -11.46 -8.96 2.43
C THR A 145 -11.44 -7.45 2.68
N PRO A 146 -12.44 -6.87 3.38
CA PRO A 146 -12.42 -5.47 3.76
C PRO A 146 -11.22 -5.11 4.67
N GLY A 147 -10.65 -3.92 4.50
CA GLY A 147 -9.48 -3.47 5.26
C GLY A 147 -9.63 -3.51 6.79
N TRP A 148 -10.86 -3.34 7.31
CA TRP A 148 -11.11 -3.43 8.75
C TRP A 148 -10.93 -4.85 9.31
N ASN A 149 -11.00 -5.91 8.49
CA ASN A 149 -10.72 -7.29 8.91
C ASN A 149 -9.21 -7.57 9.05
N ARG A 150 -8.36 -6.81 8.35
CA ARG A 150 -6.91 -6.99 8.38
C ARG A 150 -6.38 -6.82 9.81
N LEU A 151 -5.48 -7.71 10.20
CA LEU A 151 -4.90 -7.82 11.54
C LEU A 151 -5.90 -8.11 12.67
N LYS A 152 -7.14 -8.57 12.43
CA LYS A 152 -8.07 -8.95 13.52
C LYS A 152 -8.13 -10.48 13.59
N PRO A 153 -7.38 -11.12 14.51
CA PRO A 153 -7.20 -12.56 14.52
C PRO A 153 -8.53 -13.33 14.55
N GLY A 154 -8.59 -14.33 13.68
CA GLY A 154 -9.72 -15.21 13.50
C GLY A 154 -10.89 -14.66 12.69
N LEU A 155 -10.83 -13.43 12.15
CA LEU A 155 -11.83 -12.95 11.18
C LEU A 155 -11.58 -13.49 9.76
N ARG A 156 -10.31 -13.70 9.40
CA ARG A 156 -9.90 -14.29 8.11
C ARG A 156 -8.58 -15.04 8.26
N TYR A 157 -8.49 -16.20 7.62
CA TYR A 157 -7.27 -16.98 7.49
C TYR A 157 -7.44 -18.06 6.41
N ALA A 158 -6.35 -18.60 5.90
CA ALA A 158 -6.37 -19.72 4.96
C ALA A 158 -5.45 -20.85 5.42
N MET A 159 -5.83 -22.06 5.07
CA MET A 159 -4.99 -23.26 5.20
C MET A 159 -4.57 -23.71 3.81
N LEU A 160 -3.27 -23.96 3.63
CA LEU A 160 -2.73 -24.69 2.49
C LEU A 160 -2.14 -26.00 3.00
N CYS A 161 -2.76 -27.13 2.69
CA CYS A 161 -2.36 -28.45 3.20
C CYS A 161 -1.91 -29.33 2.03
N GLY A 162 -0.64 -29.74 2.01
CA GLY A 162 -0.07 -30.55 0.94
C GLY A 162 -0.36 -29.98 -0.45
N ASP A 163 -0.94 -30.82 -1.32
CA ASP A 163 -1.32 -30.46 -2.69
C ASP A 163 -2.84 -30.18 -2.84
N ASP A 164 -3.59 -30.19 -1.74
CA ASP A 164 -5.03 -29.89 -1.76
C ASP A 164 -5.29 -28.41 -2.09
N PRO A 165 -6.43 -28.07 -2.70
CA PRO A 165 -6.84 -26.68 -2.88
C PRO A 165 -6.90 -25.96 -1.51
N PRO A 166 -6.54 -24.67 -1.45
CA PRO A 166 -6.53 -23.94 -0.19
C PRO A 166 -7.95 -23.85 0.40
N VAL A 167 -8.02 -23.89 1.73
CA VAL A 167 -9.26 -23.70 2.49
C VAL A 167 -9.25 -22.30 3.09
N LEU A 168 -10.22 -21.47 2.70
CA LEU A 168 -10.40 -20.11 3.21
C LEU A 168 -11.43 -20.12 4.33
N PHE A 169 -11.05 -19.59 5.49
CA PHE A 169 -11.95 -19.26 6.58
C PHE A 169 -12.19 -17.76 6.58
N GLU A 170 -13.43 -17.33 6.41
CA GLU A 170 -13.84 -15.94 6.27
C GLU A 170 -15.11 -15.65 7.08
N GLN A 171 -15.33 -14.38 7.39
CA GLN A 171 -16.58 -13.86 7.94
C GLN A 171 -17.77 -14.28 7.07
N GLY A 172 -18.87 -14.72 7.72
CA GLY A 172 -20.06 -15.31 7.08
C GLY A 172 -20.49 -14.66 5.76
N ASP A 173 -20.95 -13.41 5.81
CA ASP A 173 -21.49 -12.73 4.63
C ASP A 173 -20.44 -12.51 3.52
N VAL A 174 -19.19 -12.24 3.93
CA VAL A 174 -18.07 -12.07 3.00
C VAL A 174 -17.75 -13.40 2.32
N GLY A 175 -17.74 -14.51 3.07
CA GLY A 175 -17.56 -15.86 2.55
C GLY A 175 -18.61 -16.24 1.51
N ILE A 176 -19.89 -15.88 1.73
CA ILE A 176 -20.96 -16.12 0.75
C ILE A 176 -20.69 -15.40 -0.57
N GLN A 177 -20.22 -14.15 -0.52
CA GLN A 177 -19.86 -13.41 -1.74
C GLN A 177 -18.61 -14.00 -2.40
N ILE A 178 -17.62 -14.42 -1.63
CA ILE A 178 -16.42 -15.08 -2.17
C ILE A 178 -16.80 -16.36 -2.90
N GLU A 179 -17.63 -17.21 -2.31
CA GLU A 179 -18.10 -18.46 -2.95
C GLU A 179 -18.79 -18.17 -4.29
N ARG A 180 -19.57 -17.08 -4.37
CA ARG A 180 -20.23 -16.65 -5.61
C ARG A 180 -19.26 -16.16 -6.67
N HIS A 181 -18.24 -15.40 -6.27
CA HIS A 181 -17.39 -14.64 -7.19
C HIS A 181 -16.01 -15.27 -7.48
N SER A 182 -15.63 -16.34 -6.75
CA SER A 182 -14.30 -16.96 -6.83
C SER A 182 -14.40 -18.44 -7.25
N PRO A 183 -14.81 -18.75 -8.49
CA PRO A 183 -15.07 -20.13 -8.94
C PRO A 183 -13.83 -21.03 -8.99
N TRP A 184 -12.63 -20.47 -8.83
CA TRP A 184 -11.38 -21.22 -8.73
C TRP A 184 -11.15 -21.84 -7.35
N LEU A 185 -11.92 -21.45 -6.33
CA LEU A 185 -11.95 -22.14 -5.04
C LEU A 185 -13.12 -23.12 -5.03
N PRO A 186 -12.91 -24.39 -4.60
CA PRO A 186 -14.02 -25.28 -4.30
C PRO A 186 -14.98 -24.62 -3.31
N LYS A 187 -16.30 -24.78 -3.53
CA LYS A 187 -17.31 -24.15 -2.65
C LYS A 187 -17.19 -24.67 -1.22
N GLU A 188 -16.89 -25.96 -1.11
CA GLU A 188 -16.53 -26.65 0.10
C GLU A 188 -15.16 -26.25 0.68
N ASN A 189 -14.46 -25.29 0.12
CA ASN A 189 -13.24 -24.74 0.71
C ASN A 189 -13.43 -23.33 1.23
N VAL A 190 -14.61 -22.73 1.06
CA VAL A 190 -14.98 -21.48 1.73
C VAL A 190 -15.73 -21.81 3.02
N ARG A 191 -15.23 -21.33 4.15
CA ARG A 191 -15.63 -21.71 5.51
C ARG A 191 -15.84 -20.48 6.39
N TRP A 192 -16.55 -20.68 7.50
CA TRP A 192 -16.77 -19.63 8.49
C TRP A 192 -15.59 -19.50 9.43
N SER A 193 -15.10 -18.28 9.60
CA SER A 193 -14.02 -17.97 10.53
C SER A 193 -14.48 -17.96 11.99
N TYR A 194 -13.52 -18.06 12.92
CA TYR A 194 -13.75 -18.10 14.37
C TYR A 194 -12.94 -16.99 15.02
N ALA A 195 -13.57 -15.85 15.27
CA ALA A 195 -12.87 -14.62 15.62
C ALA A 195 -12.77 -14.38 17.14
N TRP A 196 -11.61 -13.91 17.59
CA TRP A 196 -11.40 -13.43 18.96
C TRP A 196 -10.91 -11.97 19.04
N ILE A 197 -10.65 -11.33 17.88
CA ILE A 197 -10.48 -9.88 17.71
C ILE A 197 -9.48 -9.30 18.73
N LYS A 198 -8.26 -9.85 18.78
CA LYS A 198 -7.18 -9.40 19.69
C LYS A 198 -7.60 -9.36 21.17
N GLY A 199 -8.48 -10.26 21.59
CA GLY A 199 -8.98 -10.31 22.97
C GLY A 199 -10.15 -9.37 23.27
N ALA A 200 -10.64 -8.59 22.30
CA ALA A 200 -11.82 -7.74 22.47
C ALA A 200 -13.09 -8.57 22.80
N ALA A 201 -13.10 -9.86 22.46
CA ALA A 201 -14.15 -10.80 22.85
C ALA A 201 -14.12 -11.19 24.35
N GLY A 202 -13.14 -10.72 25.12
CA GLY A 202 -12.99 -11.05 26.54
C GLY A 202 -12.87 -12.56 26.78
N ALA A 203 -13.55 -13.08 27.80
CA ALA A 203 -13.51 -14.51 28.13
C ALA A 203 -13.98 -15.44 26.99
N ALA A 204 -14.80 -14.94 26.05
CA ALA A 204 -15.22 -15.72 24.89
C ALA A 204 -14.09 -15.98 23.88
N ALA A 205 -12.98 -15.24 23.95
CA ALA A 205 -11.81 -15.44 23.10
C ALA A 205 -11.30 -16.89 23.18
N ALA A 206 -11.17 -17.45 24.39
CA ALA A 206 -10.71 -18.82 24.58
C ALA A 206 -11.62 -19.85 23.87
N GLN A 207 -12.94 -19.64 23.88
CA GLN A 207 -13.88 -20.50 23.18
C GLN A 207 -13.69 -20.41 21.66
N GLN A 208 -13.48 -19.21 21.12
CA GLN A 208 -13.30 -18.99 19.68
C GLN A 208 -11.96 -19.53 19.19
N VAL A 209 -10.88 -19.32 19.94
CA VAL A 209 -9.56 -19.89 19.64
C VAL A 209 -9.61 -21.42 19.69
N LYS A 210 -10.37 -22.02 20.62
CA LYS A 210 -10.56 -23.47 20.63
C LYS A 210 -11.28 -23.98 19.37
N LYS A 211 -12.31 -23.28 18.89
CA LYS A 211 -12.99 -23.63 17.63
C LYS A 211 -12.05 -23.49 16.43
N PHE A 212 -11.31 -22.39 16.37
CA PHE A 212 -10.25 -22.14 15.39
C PHE A 212 -9.22 -23.28 15.35
N THR A 213 -8.65 -23.63 16.51
CA THR A 213 -7.61 -24.66 16.64
C THR A 213 -8.15 -26.03 16.19
N ASN A 214 -9.39 -26.37 16.57
CA ASN A 214 -10.03 -27.59 16.11
C ASN A 214 -10.25 -27.62 14.59
N ALA A 215 -10.58 -26.47 13.99
CA ALA A 215 -10.74 -26.37 12.55
C ALA A 215 -9.42 -26.57 11.80
N VAL A 216 -8.33 -25.96 12.28
CA VAL A 216 -6.96 -26.19 11.75
C VAL A 216 -6.62 -27.68 11.77
N LEU A 217 -6.79 -28.36 12.92
CA LEU A 217 -6.56 -29.80 13.04
C LEU A 217 -7.43 -30.64 12.11
N GLN A 218 -8.70 -30.25 11.93
CA GLN A 218 -9.61 -30.96 11.03
C GLN A 218 -9.16 -30.86 9.57
N GLU A 219 -8.72 -29.69 9.11
CA GLU A 219 -8.22 -29.54 7.74
C GLU A 219 -6.91 -30.30 7.54
N MET A 220 -5.97 -30.24 8.50
CA MET A 220 -4.76 -31.06 8.45
C MET A 220 -5.09 -32.56 8.41
N LYS A 221 -6.10 -33.01 9.16
CA LYS A 221 -6.53 -34.41 9.15
C LYS A 221 -7.14 -34.83 7.81
N LYS A 222 -7.97 -33.99 7.19
CA LYS A 222 -8.58 -34.30 5.88
C LYS A 222 -7.52 -34.47 4.79
N SER A 223 -6.47 -33.66 4.85
CA SER A 223 -5.34 -33.70 3.91
C SER A 223 -4.28 -34.73 4.28
N ASN A 224 -4.52 -35.58 5.30
CA ASN A 224 -3.58 -36.60 5.80
C ASN A 224 -2.20 -36.04 6.24
N VAL A 225 -2.17 -34.81 6.75
CA VAL A 225 -0.96 -34.14 7.28
C VAL A 225 -1.10 -33.81 8.77
N ALA A 226 -2.09 -34.40 9.46
CA ALA A 226 -2.23 -34.24 10.90
C ALA A 226 -1.03 -34.86 11.64
N GLY A 227 -0.43 -34.10 12.55
CA GLY A 227 0.79 -34.49 13.27
C GLY A 227 2.09 -34.12 12.55
N GLU A 228 2.00 -33.69 11.29
CA GLU A 228 3.13 -33.06 10.59
C GLU A 228 3.29 -31.59 11.01
N LYS A 229 4.45 -31.02 10.65
CA LYS A 229 4.79 -29.64 10.99
C LYS A 229 3.93 -28.61 10.23
N LEU A 230 3.35 -27.67 10.98
CA LEU A 230 2.54 -26.56 10.48
C LEU A 230 3.38 -25.26 10.39
N GLY A 231 3.52 -24.69 9.20
CA GLY A 231 4.03 -23.32 9.06
C GLY A 231 2.96 -22.31 9.46
N VAL A 232 3.31 -21.30 10.25
CA VAL A 232 2.40 -20.23 10.65
C VAL A 232 3.05 -18.89 10.30
N ASP A 233 2.36 -18.05 9.53
CA ASP A 233 2.90 -16.74 9.12
C ASP A 233 2.71 -15.64 10.20
N PHE A 234 1.69 -15.76 11.04
CA PHE A 234 1.40 -14.86 12.14
C PHE A 234 0.82 -15.63 13.33
N ILE A 235 1.37 -15.37 14.52
CA ILE A 235 0.91 -15.98 15.78
C ILE A 235 0.34 -14.90 16.70
N ASP A 236 -0.95 -15.01 17.02
CA ASP A 236 -1.56 -14.21 18.08
C ASP A 236 -1.28 -14.85 19.45
N ILE A 237 -1.12 -14.04 20.49
CA ILE A 237 -0.83 -14.54 21.85
C ILE A 237 -1.85 -15.56 22.35
N ASN A 238 -3.12 -15.45 21.95
CA ASN A 238 -4.17 -16.38 22.38
C ASN A 238 -4.03 -17.76 21.72
N MET A 239 -3.29 -17.89 20.61
CA MET A 239 -3.06 -19.16 19.93
C MET A 239 -2.00 -20.01 20.64
N LEU A 240 -1.05 -19.40 21.34
CA LEU A 240 0.13 -20.09 21.90
C LEU A 240 -0.24 -21.26 22.82
N GLU A 241 -1.05 -21.01 23.85
CA GLU A 241 -1.46 -22.06 24.79
C GLU A 241 -2.42 -23.05 24.10
N ALA A 242 -3.30 -22.57 23.22
CA ALA A 242 -4.25 -23.44 22.51
C ALA A 242 -3.54 -24.43 21.58
N PHE A 243 -2.48 -24.00 20.88
CA PHE A 243 -1.68 -24.86 20.00
C PHE A 243 -0.89 -25.87 20.80
N LYS A 244 -0.31 -25.45 21.93
CA LYS A 244 0.39 -26.32 22.87
C LYS A 244 -0.54 -27.38 23.47
N ASP A 245 -1.71 -26.99 23.97
CA ASP A 245 -2.73 -27.90 24.52
C ASP A 245 -3.24 -28.90 23.48
N ALA A 246 -3.33 -28.46 22.22
CA ALA A 246 -3.74 -29.28 21.09
C ALA A 246 -2.61 -30.18 20.53
N GLY A 247 -1.36 -30.00 21.00
CA GLY A 247 -0.20 -30.74 20.49
C GLY A 247 0.16 -30.40 19.04
N ILE A 248 -0.10 -29.18 18.58
CA ILE A 248 0.28 -28.73 17.23
C ILE A 248 1.77 -28.41 17.21
N ASP A 249 2.54 -29.16 16.40
CA ASP A 249 3.92 -28.82 16.07
C ASP A 249 3.93 -27.73 14.99
N TRP A 250 4.23 -26.50 15.37
CA TRP A 250 4.25 -25.35 14.47
C TRP A 250 5.59 -24.63 14.45
N THR A 251 5.89 -23.98 13.32
CA THR A 251 7.11 -23.19 13.13
C THR A 251 6.85 -22.00 12.20
N ASP A 252 7.90 -21.26 11.88
CA ASP A 252 7.85 -20.14 10.94
C ASP A 252 7.38 -20.58 9.54
N GLY A 253 6.20 -20.10 9.14
CA GLY A 253 5.70 -20.21 7.76
C GLY A 253 5.87 -18.92 6.95
N MET A 254 6.26 -17.81 7.60
CA MET A 254 6.42 -16.51 6.96
C MET A 254 7.62 -16.52 6.01
N THR A 255 8.74 -17.15 6.38
CA THR A 255 9.92 -17.27 5.49
C THR A 255 9.57 -17.96 4.18
N ALA A 256 8.81 -19.06 4.22
CA ALA A 256 8.38 -19.76 3.00
C ALA A 256 7.50 -18.86 2.10
N MET A 257 6.59 -18.10 2.69
CA MET A 257 5.73 -17.18 1.94
C MET A 257 6.49 -15.97 1.38
N MET A 258 7.45 -15.43 2.13
CA MET A 258 8.33 -14.35 1.66
C MET A 258 9.12 -14.78 0.43
N GLU A 259 9.73 -15.97 0.45
CA GLU A 259 10.43 -16.51 -0.71
C GLU A 259 9.51 -16.83 -1.89
N ALA A 260 8.25 -17.20 -1.62
CA ALA A 260 7.28 -17.48 -2.66
C ALA A 260 6.92 -16.19 -3.40
N ARG A 261 6.60 -15.13 -2.65
CA ARG A 261 6.20 -13.82 -3.18
C ARG A 261 7.34 -13.01 -3.75
N ALA A 262 8.60 -13.33 -3.41
CA ALA A 262 9.77 -12.61 -3.90
C ALA A 262 9.86 -12.58 -5.44
N ILE A 263 9.49 -13.69 -6.10
CA ILE A 263 9.63 -13.88 -7.55
C ILE A 263 8.27 -13.73 -8.22
N LYS A 264 8.16 -12.77 -9.14
CA LYS A 264 6.92 -12.41 -9.84
C LYS A 264 6.90 -13.07 -11.21
N ASN A 265 5.77 -13.69 -11.57
CA ASN A 265 5.56 -14.10 -12.96
C ASN A 265 5.27 -12.89 -13.87
N VAL A 266 5.14 -13.16 -15.16
CA VAL A 266 4.87 -12.12 -16.18
C VAL A 266 3.57 -11.34 -15.96
N ASP A 267 2.53 -11.96 -15.41
CA ASP A 267 1.25 -11.30 -15.12
C ASP A 267 1.36 -10.40 -13.88
N GLU A 268 2.12 -10.84 -12.87
CA GLU A 268 2.40 -10.05 -11.67
C GLU A 268 3.25 -8.82 -11.99
N GLN A 269 4.28 -8.99 -12.82
CA GLN A 269 5.11 -7.89 -13.33
C GLN A 269 4.27 -6.87 -14.11
N GLU A 270 3.31 -7.34 -14.91
CA GLU A 270 2.43 -6.43 -15.64
C GLU A 270 1.49 -5.65 -14.73
N CYS A 271 0.97 -6.26 -13.66
CA CYS A 271 0.24 -5.50 -12.63
C CYS A 271 1.11 -4.42 -12.00
N LEU A 272 2.40 -4.70 -11.77
CA LEU A 272 3.36 -3.75 -11.21
C LEU A 272 3.66 -2.60 -12.19
N ARG A 273 3.75 -2.87 -13.50
CA ARG A 273 3.84 -1.81 -14.52
C ARG A 273 2.60 -0.92 -14.54
N ILE A 274 1.41 -1.51 -14.41
CA ILE A 274 0.15 -0.75 -14.37
C ILE A 274 0.10 0.15 -13.14
N VAL A 275 0.45 -0.34 -11.94
CA VAL A 275 0.45 0.51 -10.74
C VAL A 275 1.53 1.60 -10.80
N GLY A 276 2.69 1.32 -11.39
CA GLY A 276 3.71 2.35 -11.70
C GLY A 276 3.16 3.46 -12.61
N ALA A 277 2.45 3.09 -13.68
CA ALA A 277 1.81 4.07 -14.58
C ALA A 277 0.70 4.89 -13.90
N ILE A 278 -0.05 4.31 -12.95
CA ILE A 278 -1.02 5.04 -12.13
C ILE A 278 -0.29 6.04 -11.22
N GLY A 279 0.81 5.63 -10.60
CA GLY A 279 1.66 6.54 -9.84
C GLY A 279 2.18 7.69 -10.70
N ASP A 280 2.54 7.43 -11.97
CA ASP A 280 3.09 8.47 -12.84
C ASP A 280 2.03 9.52 -13.12
N ALA A 281 0.79 9.07 -13.35
CA ALA A 281 -0.36 9.94 -13.48
C ALA A 281 -0.62 10.76 -12.20
N ALA A 282 -0.44 10.16 -11.01
CA ALA A 282 -0.60 10.86 -9.73
C ALA A 282 0.48 11.93 -9.49
N HIS A 283 1.74 11.67 -9.85
CA HIS A 283 2.79 12.69 -9.79
C HIS A 283 2.55 13.84 -10.79
N TRP A 284 2.06 13.53 -11.99
CA TRP A 284 1.61 14.56 -12.94
C TRP A 284 0.45 15.39 -12.41
N GLU A 285 -0.51 14.76 -11.72
CA GLU A 285 -1.63 15.47 -11.12
C GLU A 285 -1.19 16.34 -9.93
N CYS A 286 -0.31 15.82 -9.08
CA CYS A 286 0.29 16.57 -7.98
C CYS A 286 1.00 17.82 -8.50
N MET A 287 1.83 17.66 -9.53
CA MET A 287 2.52 18.79 -10.17
C MET A 287 1.56 19.88 -10.69
N LYS A 288 0.36 19.52 -11.16
CA LYS A 288 -0.65 20.49 -11.62
C LYS A 288 -1.41 21.17 -10.47
N PHE A 289 -1.61 20.45 -9.37
CA PHE A 289 -2.43 20.92 -8.26
C PHE A 289 -1.62 21.69 -7.22
N LEU A 290 -0.35 21.33 -7.03
CA LEU A 290 0.57 21.92 -6.05
C LEU A 290 0.82 23.40 -6.37
N GLU A 291 0.61 24.28 -5.38
CA GLU A 291 0.84 25.72 -5.48
C GLU A 291 1.16 26.31 -4.09
N PRO A 292 1.91 27.42 -3.99
CA PRO A 292 2.07 28.11 -2.72
C PRO A 292 0.73 28.53 -2.14
N GLY A 293 0.58 28.42 -0.82
CA GLY A 293 -0.66 28.74 -0.10
C GLY A 293 -1.59 27.55 0.13
N ARG A 294 -1.39 26.42 -0.58
CA ARG A 294 -2.04 25.15 -0.20
C ARG A 294 -1.39 24.57 1.04
N THR A 295 -2.16 23.78 1.78
CA THR A 295 -1.64 22.97 2.87
C THR A 295 -1.27 21.57 2.40
N GLU A 296 -0.35 20.91 3.09
CA GLU A 296 0.06 19.53 2.78
C GLU A 296 -1.16 18.58 2.71
N ASN A 297 -2.06 18.64 3.69
CA ASN A 297 -3.28 17.83 3.73
C ASN A 297 -4.26 18.12 2.58
N GLN A 298 -4.30 19.33 2.02
CA GLN A 298 -5.12 19.64 0.84
C GLN A 298 -4.57 18.93 -0.40
N VAL A 299 -3.26 18.87 -0.55
CA VAL A 299 -2.60 18.16 -1.65
C VAL A 299 -2.82 16.65 -1.49
N THR A 300 -2.60 16.10 -0.29
CA THR A 300 -2.90 14.69 0.00
C THR A 300 -4.35 14.33 -0.31
N ALA A 301 -5.33 15.11 0.16
CA ALA A 301 -6.75 14.83 -0.07
C ALA A 301 -7.11 14.83 -1.56
N HIS A 302 -6.55 15.78 -2.33
CA HIS A 302 -6.77 15.85 -3.78
C HIS A 302 -6.23 14.62 -4.51
N ILE A 303 -5.03 14.18 -4.15
CA ILE A 303 -4.40 13.02 -4.80
C ILE A 303 -5.08 11.70 -4.40
N MET A 304 -5.51 11.57 -3.14
CA MET A 304 -6.36 10.46 -2.70
C MET A 304 -7.64 10.39 -3.56
N GLU A 305 -8.36 11.50 -3.73
CA GLU A 305 -9.57 11.54 -4.58
C GLU A 305 -9.26 11.15 -6.03
N PHE A 306 -8.18 11.68 -6.61
CA PHE A 306 -7.73 11.37 -7.96
C PHE A 306 -7.45 9.87 -8.15
N LEU A 307 -6.74 9.25 -7.20
CA LEU A 307 -6.37 7.83 -7.25
C LEU A 307 -7.58 6.89 -7.21
N TYR A 308 -8.60 7.20 -6.40
CA TYR A 308 -9.84 6.42 -6.38
C TYR A 308 -10.70 6.57 -7.65
N GLY A 309 -10.32 7.48 -8.57
CA GLY A 309 -10.91 7.57 -9.91
C GLY A 309 -10.46 6.45 -10.87
N PHE A 310 -9.40 5.70 -10.55
CA PHE A 310 -8.91 4.62 -11.41
C PHE A 310 -9.67 3.31 -11.19
N ALA A 311 -10.14 2.70 -12.28
CA ALA A 311 -10.82 1.41 -12.23
C ALA A 311 -9.87 0.31 -11.70
N GLY A 312 -10.31 -0.39 -10.66
CA GLY A 312 -9.53 -1.47 -10.01
C GLY A 312 -8.61 -1.00 -8.89
N MET A 313 -8.63 0.29 -8.52
CA MET A 313 -8.01 0.75 -7.28
C MET A 313 -8.74 0.12 -6.09
N GLU A 314 -8.01 -0.65 -5.28
CA GLU A 314 -8.55 -1.36 -4.11
C GLU A 314 -8.33 -0.58 -2.82
N ASP A 315 -7.15 0.04 -2.67
CA ASP A 315 -6.71 0.70 -1.44
C ASP A 315 -5.58 1.70 -1.73
N VAL A 316 -5.44 2.70 -0.88
CA VAL A 316 -4.32 3.64 -0.88
C VAL A 316 -3.91 3.81 0.58
N GLU A 317 -2.77 3.21 0.95
CA GLU A 317 -2.34 3.18 2.35
C GLU A 317 -1.99 4.59 2.82
N ASP A 318 -1.12 5.29 2.07
CA ASP A 318 -0.80 6.68 2.36
C ASP A 318 -0.42 7.47 1.09
N VAL A 319 -0.78 8.75 1.11
CA VAL A 319 -0.23 9.77 0.20
C VAL A 319 0.41 10.82 1.09
N ILE A 320 1.73 10.75 1.23
CA ILE A 320 2.46 11.60 2.17
C ILE A 320 2.99 12.80 1.42
N VAL A 321 2.49 13.99 1.77
CA VAL A 321 3.01 15.26 1.28
C VAL A 321 3.68 15.98 2.42
N SER A 322 4.97 16.27 2.29
CA SER A 322 5.73 17.04 3.29
C SER A 322 6.42 18.22 2.61
N SER A 323 6.46 19.37 3.29
CA SER A 323 6.96 20.64 2.76
C SER A 323 7.97 21.32 3.70
N GLY A 324 8.98 21.96 3.12
CA GLY A 324 10.02 22.71 3.83
C GLY A 324 10.62 21.88 4.97
N PRO A 325 10.60 22.34 6.23
CA PRO A 325 11.25 21.64 7.35
C PRO A 325 10.69 20.24 7.63
N ASN A 326 9.45 19.93 7.22
CA ASN A 326 8.85 18.61 7.39
C ASN A 326 9.49 17.54 6.47
N THR A 327 10.24 17.98 5.45
CA THR A 327 10.93 17.08 4.53
C THR A 327 12.25 16.55 5.08
N TRP A 328 12.84 17.15 6.12
CA TRP A 328 14.05 16.61 6.76
C TRP A 328 14.27 17.08 8.21
N PRO A 329 14.41 16.16 9.19
CA PRO A 329 14.22 14.71 9.07
C PRO A 329 12.80 14.35 8.64
N ASN A 330 12.62 13.24 7.93
CA ASN A 330 11.34 12.88 7.34
C ASN A 330 10.27 12.65 8.43
N TRP A 331 9.24 13.50 8.45
CA TRP A 331 8.10 13.32 9.35
C TRP A 331 7.23 12.11 8.97
N ARG A 332 7.26 11.66 7.71
CA ARG A 332 6.46 10.54 7.16
C ARG A 332 4.95 10.73 7.36
N ASN A 333 4.49 11.97 7.22
CA ASN A 333 3.07 12.33 7.23
C ASN A 333 2.88 13.73 6.61
N PHE A 334 1.63 14.12 6.44
CA PHE A 334 1.23 15.47 6.07
C PHE A 334 0.64 16.20 7.28
N SER A 335 0.58 17.53 7.21
CA SER A 335 -0.04 18.39 8.22
C SER A 335 -0.94 19.47 7.59
N ASP A 336 -1.42 20.41 8.40
CA ASP A 336 -2.08 21.64 7.93
C ASP A 336 -1.07 22.76 7.59
N ARG A 337 0.24 22.45 7.55
CA ARG A 337 1.28 23.41 7.18
C ARG A 337 1.05 23.95 5.77
N ILE A 338 1.05 25.28 5.68
CA ILE A 338 0.94 26.02 4.42
C ILE A 338 2.28 25.98 3.68
N ILE A 339 2.25 25.56 2.41
CA ILE A 339 3.39 25.48 1.51
C ILE A 339 3.76 26.88 1.01
N GLN A 340 5.04 27.23 1.06
CA GLN A 340 5.53 28.58 0.72
C GLN A 340 6.38 28.60 -0.57
N PRO A 341 6.52 29.77 -1.24
CA PRO A 341 7.36 29.89 -2.44
C PRO A 341 8.85 29.62 -2.18
N GLY A 342 9.43 28.72 -2.96
CA GLY A 342 10.82 28.26 -2.89
C GLY A 342 11.03 27.03 -2.01
N GLU A 343 9.97 26.48 -1.42
CA GLU A 343 10.09 25.30 -0.58
C GLU A 343 10.23 24.02 -1.40
N ILE A 344 11.02 23.10 -0.86
CA ILE A 344 11.02 21.71 -1.30
C ILE A 344 9.75 21.05 -0.77
N VAL A 345 9.11 20.29 -1.64
CA VAL A 345 8.00 19.42 -1.32
C VAL A 345 8.32 18.05 -1.89
N PHE A 346 8.13 16.97 -1.15
CA PHE A 346 8.08 15.65 -1.77
C PHE A 346 6.70 15.04 -1.57
N MET A 347 6.34 14.17 -2.51
CA MET A 347 5.17 13.30 -2.38
C MET A 347 5.64 11.85 -2.39
N ASP A 348 5.17 11.09 -1.40
CA ASP A 348 5.22 9.64 -1.33
C ASP A 348 3.89 9.06 -1.80
N LEU A 349 3.97 8.06 -2.69
CA LEU A 349 2.84 7.22 -3.06
C LEU A 349 3.02 5.83 -2.43
N ALA A 350 2.79 5.77 -1.13
CA ALA A 350 3.00 4.57 -0.32
C ALA A 350 1.84 3.59 -0.49
N ALA A 351 2.16 2.42 -1.05
CA ALA A 351 1.24 1.31 -1.26
C ALA A 351 -0.05 1.67 -2.02
N LEU A 352 0.06 2.39 -3.14
CA LEU A 352 -1.06 2.47 -4.09
C LEU A 352 -1.41 1.05 -4.52
N THR A 353 -2.63 0.60 -4.26
CA THR A 353 -2.98 -0.82 -4.41
C THR A 353 -3.97 -1.00 -5.55
N TRP A 354 -3.46 -1.42 -6.71
CA TRP A 354 -4.27 -1.78 -7.87
C TRP A 354 -4.33 -3.29 -8.05
N ASN A 355 -5.52 -3.89 -8.01
CA ASN A 355 -5.72 -5.35 -8.03
C ASN A 355 -4.85 -6.12 -7.01
N GLY A 356 -4.61 -5.50 -5.85
CA GLY A 356 -3.78 -6.04 -4.78
C GLY A 356 -2.28 -5.76 -4.90
N TYR A 357 -1.79 -5.24 -6.03
CA TYR A 357 -0.38 -4.94 -6.23
C TYR A 357 -0.05 -3.52 -5.82
N LYS A 358 1.03 -3.39 -5.05
CA LYS A 358 1.43 -2.16 -4.37
C LYS A 358 2.58 -1.46 -5.09
N SER A 359 2.52 -0.14 -5.19
CA SER A 359 3.66 0.72 -5.57
C SER A 359 4.34 1.34 -4.35
N CYS A 360 5.55 1.83 -4.56
CA CYS A 360 6.24 2.79 -3.67
C CYS A 360 7.16 3.61 -4.54
N TYR A 361 6.89 4.90 -4.71
CA TYR A 361 7.92 5.81 -5.19
C TYR A 361 7.65 7.28 -4.84
N TYR A 362 8.75 8.03 -4.72
CA TYR A 362 8.82 9.43 -4.34
C TYR A 362 9.23 10.29 -5.53
N ARG A 363 8.73 11.52 -5.55
CA ARG A 363 9.30 12.61 -6.34
C ARG A 363 9.41 13.87 -5.51
N THR A 364 10.43 14.67 -5.82
CA THR A 364 10.73 15.94 -5.16
C THR A 364 10.44 17.11 -6.11
N TYR A 365 9.79 18.12 -5.56
CA TYR A 365 9.34 19.34 -6.21
C TYR A 365 9.95 20.57 -5.54
N CYS A 366 10.11 21.66 -6.29
CA CYS A 366 10.31 23.00 -5.75
C CYS A 366 9.16 23.90 -6.22
N VAL A 367 8.45 24.53 -5.28
CA VAL A 367 7.17 25.18 -5.55
C VAL A 367 7.32 26.70 -5.57
N GLY A 368 6.84 27.38 -6.61
CA GLY A 368 6.78 28.84 -6.66
C GLY A 368 8.09 29.55 -7.05
N LYS A 369 9.21 28.83 -7.17
CA LYS A 369 10.54 29.35 -7.56
C LYS A 369 11.41 28.25 -8.16
N GLU A 370 12.46 28.66 -8.87
CA GLU A 370 13.58 27.77 -9.20
C GLU A 370 14.32 27.31 -7.93
N PRO A 371 14.76 26.03 -7.87
CA PRO A 371 15.54 25.54 -6.75
C PRO A 371 16.90 26.26 -6.67
N SER A 372 17.34 26.54 -5.45
CA SER A 372 18.66 27.12 -5.18
C SER A 372 19.79 26.18 -5.63
N GLN A 373 21.00 26.70 -5.78
CA GLN A 373 22.15 25.86 -6.09
C GLN A 373 22.38 24.80 -5.00
N GLU A 374 22.23 25.16 -3.73
CA GLU A 374 22.35 24.24 -2.60
C GLU A 374 21.30 23.10 -2.68
N GLN A 375 20.05 23.42 -3.02
CA GLN A 375 19.00 22.41 -3.23
C GLN A 375 19.34 21.46 -4.39
N LYS A 376 19.88 21.99 -5.50
CA LYS A 376 20.33 21.19 -6.64
C LYS A 376 21.50 20.27 -6.28
N ASP A 377 22.47 20.76 -5.51
CA ASP A 377 23.65 19.99 -5.11
C ASP A 377 23.29 18.84 -4.14
N ILE A 378 22.39 19.08 -3.18
CA ILE A 378 21.85 18.04 -2.29
C ILE A 378 21.03 17.01 -3.09
N TYR A 379 20.20 17.46 -4.04
CA TYR A 379 19.46 16.57 -4.93
C TYR A 379 20.38 15.69 -5.77
N ALA A 380 21.41 16.27 -6.37
CA ALA A 380 22.39 15.52 -7.16
C ALA A 380 23.12 14.45 -6.31
N THR A 381 23.34 14.72 -5.02
CA THR A 381 23.92 13.74 -4.09
C THR A 381 22.99 12.56 -3.83
N ALA A 382 21.71 12.82 -3.50
CA ALA A 382 20.71 11.77 -3.31
C ALA A 382 20.49 10.95 -4.60
N LEU A 383 20.38 11.64 -5.74
CA LEU A 383 20.26 11.03 -7.06
C LEU A 383 21.45 10.12 -7.37
N LYS A 384 22.68 10.55 -7.05
CA LYS A 384 23.89 9.75 -7.23
C LYS A 384 23.81 8.47 -6.39
N TRP A 385 23.45 8.55 -5.10
CA TRP A 385 23.31 7.38 -4.23
C TRP A 385 22.30 6.37 -4.78
N LEU A 386 21.16 6.85 -5.27
CA LEU A 386 20.11 6.02 -5.84
C LEU A 386 20.62 5.29 -7.09
N TYR A 387 21.17 6.03 -8.05
CA TYR A 387 21.58 5.44 -9.34
C TYR A 387 22.88 4.64 -9.25
N ASP A 388 23.77 4.91 -8.29
CA ASP A 388 24.88 4.00 -7.96
C ASP A 388 24.33 2.66 -7.45
N SER A 389 23.33 2.68 -6.55
CA SER A 389 22.71 1.45 -6.05
C SER A 389 21.92 0.70 -7.14
N ILE A 390 21.20 1.39 -8.02
CA ILE A 390 20.47 0.78 -9.15
C ILE A 390 21.46 0.10 -10.11
N ARG A 391 22.60 0.72 -10.41
CA ARG A 391 23.64 0.12 -11.26
C ARG A 391 24.28 -1.14 -10.67
N ALA A 392 24.24 -1.30 -9.35
CA ALA A 392 24.69 -2.52 -8.69
C ALA A 392 23.68 -3.67 -8.80
N VAL A 393 22.43 -3.40 -9.20
CA VAL A 393 21.38 -4.42 -9.36
C VAL A 393 21.61 -5.23 -10.63
N LYS A 394 21.78 -6.53 -10.46
CA LYS A 394 21.75 -7.56 -11.52
C LYS A 394 21.52 -8.92 -10.87
N VAL A 395 21.14 -9.92 -11.67
CA VAL A 395 21.06 -11.30 -11.19
C VAL A 395 22.42 -11.75 -10.63
N GLY A 396 22.39 -12.39 -9.46
CA GLY A 396 23.58 -12.86 -8.74
C GLY A 396 24.29 -11.79 -7.90
N ALA A 397 23.94 -10.50 -8.05
CA ALA A 397 24.37 -9.48 -7.09
C ALA A 397 23.72 -9.71 -5.73
N THR A 398 24.27 -9.10 -4.68
CA THR A 398 23.75 -9.21 -3.31
C THR A 398 23.23 -7.88 -2.79
N THR A 399 22.29 -7.94 -1.84
CA THR A 399 21.83 -6.74 -1.13
C THR A 399 22.97 -5.99 -0.43
N ARG A 400 24.06 -6.67 -0.07
CA ARG A 400 25.31 -6.03 0.41
C ARG A 400 25.91 -5.13 -0.64
N GLU A 401 26.09 -5.61 -1.87
CA GLU A 401 26.74 -4.83 -2.93
C GLU A 401 25.93 -3.57 -3.28
N ILE A 402 24.61 -3.67 -3.22
CA ILE A 402 23.67 -2.56 -3.41
C ILE A 402 23.74 -1.58 -2.23
N ALA A 403 23.56 -2.05 -0.99
CA ALA A 403 23.58 -1.21 0.20
C ALA A 403 24.96 -0.55 0.45
N SER A 404 26.04 -1.15 -0.05
CA SER A 404 27.40 -0.60 0.05
C SER A 404 27.62 0.63 -0.86
N GLN A 405 26.71 0.91 -1.80
CA GLN A 405 26.75 2.13 -2.61
C GLN A 405 26.26 3.36 -1.82
N TRP A 406 25.60 3.14 -0.68
CA TRP A 406 25.12 4.18 0.19
C TRP A 406 26.15 4.53 1.28
N PRO A 407 26.28 5.81 1.66
CA PRO A 407 27.04 6.18 2.86
C PRO A 407 26.41 5.58 4.12
N SER A 408 27.20 5.45 5.18
CA SER A 408 26.63 5.17 6.51
C SER A 408 25.80 6.35 7.02
N ALA A 409 24.85 6.09 7.91
CA ALA A 409 24.05 7.14 8.55
C ALA A 409 24.93 8.11 9.35
N LYS A 410 26.04 7.60 9.91
CA LYS A 410 27.06 8.41 10.60
C LYS A 410 27.79 9.36 9.65
N GLU A 411 28.23 8.87 8.49
CA GLU A 411 28.91 9.70 7.48
C GLU A 411 27.95 10.72 6.84
N ALA A 412 26.71 10.32 6.56
CA ALA A 412 25.73 11.16 5.88
C ALA A 412 25.13 12.24 6.79
N TRP A 413 24.85 11.91 8.06
CA TRP A 413 24.04 12.76 8.93
C TRP A 413 24.55 12.89 10.37
N GLY A 414 25.68 12.26 10.71
CA GLY A 414 26.24 12.30 12.07
C GLY A 414 25.45 11.48 13.10
N TYR A 415 24.62 10.53 12.66
CA TYR A 415 23.90 9.63 13.55
C TYR A 415 24.85 8.72 14.34
N GLU A 416 24.41 8.33 15.54
CA GLU A 416 25.22 7.48 16.43
C GLU A 416 25.18 6.01 15.99
N GLU A 417 24.04 5.57 15.48
CA GLU A 417 23.76 4.20 15.06
C GLU A 417 23.12 4.18 13.67
N GLU A 418 23.37 3.11 12.90
CA GLU A 418 22.79 2.96 11.56
C GLU A 418 21.25 2.87 11.61
N ASP A 419 20.71 2.27 12.68
CA ASP A 419 19.26 2.14 12.94
C ASP A 419 18.53 3.48 13.04
N GLN A 420 19.20 4.56 13.45
CA GLN A 420 18.61 5.91 13.43
C GLN A 420 18.30 6.38 12.00
N GLY A 421 19.00 5.82 11.01
CA GLY A 421 18.79 6.06 9.58
C GLY A 421 17.81 5.10 8.90
N ALA A 422 17.08 4.27 9.65
CA ALA A 422 16.15 3.30 9.09
C ALA A 422 15.14 3.96 8.13
N ALA A 423 14.94 3.32 6.97
CA ALA A 423 14.10 3.80 5.87
C ALA A 423 14.51 5.16 5.23
N ASN A 424 15.72 5.69 5.49
CA ASN A 424 16.22 6.89 4.81
C ASN A 424 17.02 6.55 3.54
N LEU A 425 17.83 5.49 3.57
CA LEU A 425 18.49 4.84 2.42
C LEU A 425 18.08 3.38 2.45
N TRP A 426 17.22 2.97 1.52
CA TRP A 426 16.47 1.73 1.67
C TRP A 426 16.11 1.10 0.35
N GLY A 427 15.78 -0.18 0.40
CA GLY A 427 15.07 -0.86 -0.67
C GLY A 427 14.16 -1.94 -0.12
N HIS A 428 13.08 -2.23 -0.82
CA HIS A 428 12.14 -3.27 -0.39
C HIS A 428 11.37 -3.87 -1.57
N GLY A 429 11.11 -5.17 -1.48
CA GLY A 429 10.30 -5.90 -2.45
C GLY A 429 8.89 -5.35 -2.50
N LEU A 430 8.36 -5.26 -3.72
CA LEU A 430 6.99 -4.86 -3.99
C LEU A 430 6.19 -6.04 -4.50
N GLY A 431 4.89 -6.07 -4.23
CA GLY A 431 4.02 -7.16 -4.64
C GLY A 431 2.63 -6.99 -4.04
N LEU A 432 2.11 -8.07 -3.46
CA LEU A 432 0.90 -7.99 -2.64
C LEU A 432 1.17 -7.38 -1.25
N ALA A 433 2.41 -7.45 -0.76
CA ALA A 433 2.86 -6.66 0.39
C ALA A 433 3.60 -5.42 -0.06
N GLN A 434 3.62 -4.44 0.84
CA GLN A 434 4.48 -3.27 0.70
C GLN A 434 5.95 -3.64 0.93
N TYR A 435 6.22 -4.55 1.86
CA TYR A 435 7.57 -5.01 2.18
C TYR A 435 7.67 -6.52 1.93
N ASP A 436 8.06 -6.88 0.71
CA ASP A 436 8.47 -8.23 0.32
C ASP A 436 10.01 -8.33 0.24
N GLN A 437 10.53 -9.55 0.03
CA GLN A 437 11.96 -9.72 -0.27
C GLN A 437 12.29 -9.22 -1.69
N PRO A 438 13.49 -8.62 -1.89
CA PRO A 438 14.51 -8.34 -0.89
C PRO A 438 14.22 -7.07 -0.07
N VAL A 439 14.70 -7.00 1.17
CA VAL A 439 14.77 -5.72 1.92
C VAL A 439 16.23 -5.32 2.07
N ILE A 440 16.57 -4.14 1.58
CA ILE A 440 17.93 -3.66 1.35
C ILE A 440 18.18 -2.48 2.28
N SER A 441 19.18 -2.61 3.13
CA SER A 441 19.58 -1.60 4.10
C SER A 441 20.96 -1.91 4.63
N ARG A 442 21.74 -0.88 4.94
CA ARG A 442 23.04 -1.06 5.58
C ARG A 442 22.95 -1.69 6.97
N ILE A 443 21.79 -1.57 7.64
CA ILE A 443 21.54 -2.14 8.99
C ILE A 443 21.76 -3.66 9.02
N TRP A 444 21.35 -4.38 7.96
CA TRP A 444 21.46 -5.85 7.92
C TRP A 444 22.07 -6.40 6.64
N SER A 445 21.97 -5.72 5.50
CA SER A 445 22.48 -6.27 4.23
C SER A 445 24.00 -6.43 4.25
N LEU A 446 24.69 -5.63 5.08
CA LEU A 446 26.13 -5.74 5.33
C LEU A 446 26.52 -6.92 6.22
N ASP A 447 25.61 -7.69 6.77
CA ASP A 447 25.93 -8.90 7.55
C ASP A 447 25.17 -10.13 7.04
N HIS A 448 23.96 -9.90 6.51
CA HIS A 448 23.01 -10.89 6.02
C HIS A 448 22.60 -10.58 4.57
N PRO A 449 23.52 -10.68 3.59
CA PRO A 449 23.19 -10.43 2.19
C PRO A 449 22.20 -11.45 1.63
N VAL A 450 21.26 -10.97 0.81
CA VAL A 450 20.37 -11.80 -0.02
C VAL A 450 20.77 -11.65 -1.48
N GLU A 451 20.79 -12.76 -2.22
CA GLU A 451 21.06 -12.76 -3.65
C GLU A 451 19.84 -12.24 -4.45
N ILE A 452 20.10 -11.34 -5.39
CA ILE A 452 19.13 -10.80 -6.33
C ILE A 452 18.88 -11.82 -7.45
N LYS A 453 17.60 -12.07 -7.73
CA LYS A 453 17.15 -13.07 -8.72
C LYS A 453 16.21 -12.44 -9.74
N ALA A 454 16.19 -13.01 -10.95
CA ALA A 454 15.23 -12.62 -11.98
C ALA A 454 13.79 -12.79 -11.48
N GLY A 455 12.92 -11.86 -11.89
CA GLY A 455 11.54 -11.76 -11.44
C GLY A 455 11.36 -11.09 -10.07
N MET A 456 12.43 -10.72 -9.36
CA MET A 456 12.30 -9.82 -8.22
C MET A 456 11.84 -8.43 -8.70
N VAL A 457 10.92 -7.83 -7.95
CA VAL A 457 10.47 -6.45 -8.14
C VAL A 457 10.59 -5.76 -6.81
N PHE A 458 11.30 -4.64 -6.79
CA PHE A 458 11.54 -3.86 -5.57
C PHE A 458 11.71 -2.39 -5.90
N ALA A 459 11.60 -1.57 -4.88
CA ALA A 459 11.95 -0.17 -4.96
C ALA A 459 13.30 0.09 -4.28
N LEU A 460 14.03 1.07 -4.77
CA LEU A 460 15.22 1.64 -4.13
C LEU A 460 14.97 3.12 -3.89
N GLU A 461 15.18 3.55 -2.66
CA GLU A 461 14.86 4.90 -2.21
C GLU A 461 16.02 5.55 -1.46
N THR A 462 16.16 6.86 -1.67
CA THR A 462 17.19 7.67 -1.03
C THR A 462 16.64 9.00 -0.55
N GLN A 463 17.24 9.50 0.52
CA GLN A 463 16.89 10.79 1.09
C GLN A 463 18.15 11.54 1.53
N HIS A 464 18.15 12.86 1.38
CA HIS A 464 19.18 13.73 1.93
C HIS A 464 18.63 15.13 2.21
N GLY A 465 19.27 15.93 3.05
CA GLY A 465 18.73 17.24 3.38
C GLY A 465 19.49 18.00 4.47
N LYS A 466 18.98 19.19 4.76
CA LYS A 466 19.46 20.11 5.79
C LYS A 466 18.46 20.14 6.93
N GLN A 467 18.93 19.70 8.10
CA GLN A 467 18.07 19.36 9.23
C GLN A 467 17.20 20.54 9.65
N PHE A 468 15.89 20.31 9.75
CA PHE A 468 14.87 21.31 10.09
C PHE A 468 14.75 22.48 9.12
N GLU A 469 15.31 22.37 7.91
CA GLU A 469 15.16 23.35 6.85
C GLU A 469 14.42 22.74 5.66
N TRP A 470 14.97 21.67 5.07
CA TRP A 470 14.38 20.94 3.95
C TRP A 470 15.22 19.71 3.58
N GLY A 471 14.65 18.78 2.82
CA GLY A 471 15.33 17.65 2.22
C GLY A 471 14.59 17.10 1.01
N VAL A 472 15.30 16.27 0.27
CA VAL A 472 14.88 15.68 -1.00
C VAL A 472 14.76 14.18 -0.83
N ARG A 473 13.79 13.57 -1.49
CA ARG A 473 13.58 12.12 -1.48
C ARG A 473 13.24 11.62 -2.88
N ILE A 474 13.87 10.52 -3.26
CA ILE A 474 13.81 9.96 -4.61
C ILE A 474 13.75 8.45 -4.49
N GLU A 475 12.87 7.83 -5.26
CA GLU A 475 12.74 6.37 -5.32
C GLU A 475 12.44 5.92 -6.74
N GLU A 476 12.98 4.76 -7.12
CA GLU A 476 12.63 4.08 -8.36
C GLU A 476 12.11 2.68 -8.07
N MET A 477 11.03 2.30 -8.75
CA MET A 477 10.54 0.92 -8.81
C MET A 477 11.20 0.21 -9.98
N LEU A 478 11.73 -0.99 -9.74
CA LEU A 478 12.40 -1.77 -10.78
C LEU A 478 12.01 -3.25 -10.77
N ILE A 479 12.01 -3.83 -11.97
CA ILE A 479 11.89 -5.27 -12.23
C ILE A 479 13.27 -5.79 -12.63
N VAL A 480 13.70 -6.89 -12.03
CA VAL A 480 14.94 -7.58 -12.40
C VAL A 480 14.63 -8.66 -13.43
N HIS A 481 15.27 -8.59 -14.59
CA HIS A 481 15.25 -9.63 -15.61
C HIS A 481 16.56 -10.42 -15.59
N ASP A 482 16.70 -11.43 -16.44
CA ASP A 482 17.91 -12.27 -16.48
C ASP A 482 19.18 -11.47 -16.80
N ASP A 483 19.10 -10.58 -17.80
CA ASP A 483 20.26 -9.86 -18.34
C ASP A 483 20.21 -8.33 -18.11
N ASP A 484 19.09 -7.80 -17.64
CA ASP A 484 18.91 -6.35 -17.42
C ASP A 484 17.94 -6.03 -16.26
N ILE A 485 17.73 -4.73 -16.05
CA ILE A 485 16.73 -4.19 -15.13
C ILE A 485 15.80 -3.23 -15.88
N GLU A 486 14.55 -3.21 -15.47
CA GLU A 486 13.49 -2.37 -16.03
C GLU A 486 12.95 -1.44 -14.94
N ILE A 487 13.11 -0.12 -15.11
CA ILE A 487 12.50 0.89 -14.23
C ILE A 487 11.07 1.15 -14.69
N ILE A 488 10.11 1.07 -13.77
CA ILE A 488 8.67 1.17 -14.07
C ILE A 488 8.00 2.43 -13.46
N SER A 489 8.80 3.34 -12.91
CA SER A 489 8.43 4.68 -12.44
C SER A 489 9.00 5.73 -13.42
N ASN A 490 8.19 6.18 -14.38
CA ASN A 490 8.68 6.98 -15.51
C ASN A 490 8.57 8.49 -15.30
N PHE A 491 7.96 8.96 -14.21
CA PHE A 491 7.90 10.39 -13.92
C PHE A 491 9.33 10.98 -13.81
N PRO A 492 9.62 12.15 -14.42
CA PRO A 492 10.96 12.72 -14.46
C PRO A 492 11.66 12.82 -13.10
N VAL A 493 12.96 12.53 -13.08
CA VAL A 493 13.75 12.41 -11.84
C VAL A 493 15.18 12.95 -11.95
N GLU A 494 15.66 13.35 -13.13
CA GLU A 494 17.05 13.80 -13.28
C GLU A 494 17.34 15.13 -12.54
N GLN A 495 16.28 15.90 -12.27
CA GLN A 495 16.34 17.17 -11.56
C GLN A 495 15.08 17.38 -10.73
N ILE A 496 15.17 18.26 -9.73
CA ILE A 496 14.00 18.70 -8.96
C ILE A 496 12.94 19.26 -9.92
N THR A 497 11.72 18.74 -9.81
CA THR A 497 10.61 19.23 -10.65
C THR A 497 10.15 20.60 -10.16
N VAL A 498 10.25 21.60 -11.02
CA VAL A 498 9.83 22.97 -10.68
C VAL A 498 8.34 23.13 -10.94
N VAL A 499 7.59 23.52 -9.91
CA VAL A 499 6.15 23.78 -9.98
C VAL A 499 5.92 25.28 -9.91
N ASP A 500 5.46 25.85 -11.03
CA ASP A 500 5.14 27.28 -11.18
C ASP A 500 6.24 28.25 -10.69
N PRO A 501 7.40 28.38 -11.38
CA PRO A 501 8.44 29.35 -11.01
C PRO A 501 8.05 30.82 -11.30
N LEU A 502 6.87 31.01 -11.92
CA LEU A 502 6.13 32.21 -12.36
C LEU A 502 6.69 33.04 -13.54
N PRO A 503 5.92 33.10 -14.65
CA PRO A 503 5.16 34.32 -14.91
C PRO A 503 3.68 34.08 -15.28
N GLY A 504 2.75 34.68 -14.50
CA GLY A 504 1.34 34.88 -14.88
C GLY A 504 0.28 34.06 -14.11
N TYR A 505 0.37 34.01 -12.78
CA TYR A 505 -0.69 33.69 -11.77
C TYR A 505 -2.06 33.30 -12.38
N ARG A 506 -2.17 32.05 -12.85
CA ARG A 506 -3.25 31.44 -13.65
C ARG A 506 -3.63 32.19 -14.94
N SER A 507 -3.41 31.54 -16.08
CA SER A 507 -4.32 31.68 -17.21
C SER A 507 -5.74 31.29 -16.74
N SER A 508 -6.53 32.31 -16.39
CA SER A 508 -7.98 32.28 -16.14
C SER A 508 -8.50 31.20 -15.18
N ASN A 509 -8.68 31.58 -13.92
CA ASN A 509 -9.74 31.00 -13.10
C ASN A 509 -11.12 31.21 -13.77
N THR A 510 -12.00 30.22 -13.58
CA THR A 510 -13.47 30.25 -13.78
C THR A 510 -14.04 30.30 -15.21
N GLY A 511 -14.07 29.14 -15.86
CA GLY A 511 -15.02 28.79 -16.92
C GLY A 511 -16.01 27.71 -16.45
N LYS A 512 -16.77 27.99 -15.39
CA LYS A 512 -18.05 27.32 -15.08
C LYS A 512 -19.07 28.42 -14.80
N SER A 513 -19.77 28.83 -15.85
CA SER A 513 -21.07 29.49 -15.78
C SER A 513 -22.15 28.44 -15.60
#